data_AF-A0A538RS06-F1
#
_entry.id   AF-A0A538RS06-F1
#
_cell.length_a   1.000
_cell.length_b   1.000
_cell.length_c   1.000
_cell.angle_alpha   90.00
_cell.angle_beta   90.00
_cell.angle_gamma   90.00
#
_symmetry.space_group_name_H-M   'P 1'
#
loop_
_entity.id
_entity.type
_entity.pdbx_description
1 polymer ?
#
loop_
_entity_poly.entity_id
_entity_poly.type
_entity_poly.pdbx_seq_one_letter_code
_entity_poly.pdbx_strand_id
1 'polypeptide(L)'
;MGDGSPLILGYSTYDVRIRAVHAVLRDGLAVTKVAEAYGTDRTTLHRWLARFKAEGHCGLERRPVPGRPRKIANLNAAKLVAIVMAPASTYETDFWTTPRLSQVIQANFGVTVSKQTIMRRLHEAGMSYQKPERQYFELSEEERAAW
;
A
#
# COMPACT_ATOMS: atom_id res chain seq x y z
N MET A 1 7.68 -42.47 26.06
CA MET A 1 7.37 -41.88 24.74
C MET A 1 7.59 -40.38 24.87
N GLY A 2 8.74 -39.90 24.41
CA GLY A 2 9.19 -38.53 24.63
C GLY A 2 8.61 -37.59 23.59
N ASP A 3 7.89 -36.58 24.05
CA ASP A 3 7.53 -35.41 23.25
C ASP A 3 8.67 -34.39 23.39
N GLY A 4 9.63 -34.48 22.46
CA GLY A 4 10.79 -33.60 22.37
C GLY A 4 10.44 -32.29 21.67
N SER A 5 9.48 -31.54 22.21
CA SER A 5 9.16 -30.19 21.75
C SER A 5 10.16 -29.19 22.35
N PRO A 6 11.11 -28.60 21.58
CA PRO A 6 12.03 -27.63 22.12
C PRO A 6 11.35 -26.24 22.14
N LEU A 7 10.92 -25.83 23.33
CA LEU A 7 10.96 -24.45 23.86
C LEU A 7 10.94 -23.31 22.82
N ILE A 8 9.82 -23.13 22.09
CA ILE A 8 9.54 -21.87 21.37
C ILE A 8 8.76 -20.95 22.31
N LEU A 9 9.43 -20.40 23.33
CA LEU A 9 8.89 -19.37 24.20
C LEU A 9 9.75 -18.10 24.05
N GLY A 10 9.24 -17.08 23.32
CA GLY A 10 9.72 -15.69 23.41
C GLY A 10 10.75 -15.17 22.39
N TYR A 11 11.24 -15.97 21.43
CA TYR A 11 12.26 -15.51 20.48
C TYR A 11 11.66 -14.85 19.23
N SER A 12 12.22 -13.70 18.81
CA SER A 12 11.86 -13.07 17.53
C SER A 12 12.25 -14.01 16.38
N THR A 13 11.55 -13.92 15.25
CA THR A 13 11.93 -14.64 14.02
C THR A 13 13.38 -14.34 13.62
N TYR A 14 13.87 -13.13 13.94
CA TYR A 14 15.27 -12.77 13.74
C TYR A 14 16.23 -13.59 14.62
N ASP A 15 15.91 -13.77 15.90
CA ASP A 15 16.72 -14.52 16.86
C ASP A 15 16.86 -16.00 16.45
N VAL A 16 15.77 -16.58 15.95
CA VAL A 16 15.76 -17.95 15.42
C VAL A 16 16.71 -18.07 14.22
N ARG A 17 16.66 -17.10 13.30
CA ARG A 17 17.52 -17.08 12.10
C ARG A 17 19.00 -16.94 12.45
N ILE A 18 19.35 -16.02 13.34
CA ILE A 18 20.76 -15.79 13.69
C ILE A 18 21.36 -16.98 14.43
N ARG A 19 20.60 -17.63 15.32
CA ARG A 19 21.05 -18.83 16.03
C ARG A 19 21.26 -20.01 15.07
N ALA A 20 20.33 -20.25 14.15
CA ALA A 20 20.48 -21.28 13.13
C ALA A 20 21.71 -21.05 12.23
N VAL A 21 21.96 -19.79 11.83
CA VAL A 21 23.15 -19.44 11.04
C VAL A 21 24.44 -19.64 11.83
N HIS A 22 24.49 -19.24 13.11
CA HIS A 22 25.66 -19.45 13.96
C HIS A 22 25.94 -20.93 14.22
N ALA A 23 24.91 -21.75 14.42
CA ALA A 23 25.05 -23.20 14.55
C ALA A 23 25.78 -23.83 13.36
N VAL A 24 25.55 -23.33 12.14
CA VAL A 24 26.26 -23.81 10.96
C VAL A 24 27.65 -23.19 10.81
N LEU A 25 27.78 -21.86 10.94
CA LEU A 25 29.02 -21.14 10.60
C LEU A 25 30.07 -21.15 11.71
N ARG A 26 29.65 -21.13 12.98
CA ARG A 26 30.55 -21.09 14.14
C ARG A 26 30.75 -22.47 14.73
N ASP A 27 29.66 -23.21 14.91
CA ASP A 27 29.70 -24.52 15.56
C ASP A 27 29.94 -25.67 14.55
N GLY A 28 29.99 -25.36 13.25
CA GLY A 28 30.31 -26.32 12.19
C GLY A 28 29.25 -27.41 11.99
N LEU A 29 28.03 -27.21 12.49
CA LEU A 29 26.97 -28.21 12.40
C LEU A 29 26.46 -28.35 10.97
N ALA A 30 26.12 -29.58 10.59
CA ALA A 30 25.54 -29.87 9.28
C ALA A 30 24.18 -29.17 9.12
N VAL A 31 23.98 -28.51 7.97
CA VAL A 31 22.74 -27.80 7.61
C VAL A 31 21.50 -28.66 7.84
N THR A 32 21.56 -29.96 7.49
CA THR A 32 20.43 -30.89 7.69
C THR A 32 20.02 -30.99 9.17
N LYS A 33 20.98 -31.15 10.08
CA LYS A 33 20.70 -31.25 11.52
C LYS A 33 20.17 -29.95 12.09
N VAL A 34 20.71 -28.82 11.65
CA VAL A 34 20.24 -27.50 12.08
C VAL A 34 18.84 -27.21 11.55
N ALA A 35 18.56 -27.56 10.29
CA ALA A 35 17.24 -27.38 9.70
C ALA A 35 16.16 -28.15 10.48
N GLU A 36 16.44 -29.41 10.82
CA GLU A 36 15.58 -30.26 11.66
C GLU A 36 15.38 -29.67 13.06
N ALA A 37 16.47 -29.31 13.76
CA ALA A 37 16.40 -28.78 15.13
C ALA A 37 15.62 -27.46 15.24
N TYR A 38 15.63 -26.64 14.18
CA TYR A 38 14.94 -25.35 14.13
C TYR A 38 13.60 -25.42 13.38
N GLY A 39 13.14 -26.61 12.99
CA GLY A 39 11.85 -26.80 12.30
C GLY A 39 11.75 -26.04 10.97
N THR A 40 12.85 -25.88 10.23
CA THR A 40 12.89 -25.17 8.95
C THR A 40 13.37 -26.06 7.83
N ASP A 41 13.10 -25.68 6.58
CA ASP A 41 13.59 -26.42 5.42
C ASP A 41 15.07 -26.11 5.13
N ARG A 42 15.81 -27.11 4.62
CA ARG A 42 17.23 -26.97 4.25
C ARG A 42 17.44 -25.82 3.26
N THR A 43 16.56 -25.63 2.28
CA THR A 43 16.67 -24.54 1.30
C THR A 43 16.49 -23.16 1.94
N THR A 44 15.63 -23.08 2.96
CA THR A 44 15.43 -21.85 3.74
C THR A 44 16.66 -21.51 4.55
N LEU A 45 17.27 -22.51 5.20
CA LEU A 45 18.52 -22.32 5.94
C LEU A 45 19.69 -21.92 5.01
N HIS A 46 19.82 -22.55 3.83
CA HIS A 46 20.79 -22.12 2.82
C HIS A 46 20.57 -20.67 2.37
N ARG A 47 19.31 -20.24 2.21
CA ARG A 47 18.98 -18.84 1.88
C ARG A 47 19.40 -17.88 3.00
N TRP A 48 19.20 -18.24 4.26
CA TRP A 48 19.67 -17.43 5.39
C TRP A 48 21.19 -17.33 5.43
N LEU A 49 21.91 -18.44 5.21
CA LEU A 49 23.38 -18.46 5.13
C LEU A 49 23.89 -17.57 4.00
N ALA A 50 23.29 -17.65 2.81
CA ALA A 50 23.68 -16.81 1.68
C ALA A 50 23.46 -15.32 1.98
N ARG A 51 22.32 -14.94 2.55
CA ARG A 51 22.02 -13.55 2.93
C ARG A 51 22.94 -13.06 4.04
N PHE A 52 23.23 -13.88 5.03
CA PHE A 52 24.15 -13.52 6.11
C PHE A 52 25.58 -13.31 5.59
N LYS A 53 26.04 -14.14 4.66
CA LYS A 53 27.35 -13.95 4.01
C LYS A 53 27.43 -12.66 3.19
N ALA A 54 26.33 -12.26 2.56
CA ALA A 54 26.28 -11.07 1.71
C ALA A 54 26.07 -9.77 2.50
N GLU A 55 25.24 -9.80 3.54
CA GLU A 55 24.70 -8.59 4.19
C GLU A 55 24.80 -8.62 5.72
N GLY A 56 25.44 -9.65 6.28
CA GLY A 56 25.55 -9.85 7.72
C GLY A 56 24.18 -9.97 8.41
N HIS A 57 24.08 -9.38 9.60
CA HIS A 57 22.87 -9.37 10.42
C HIS A 57 21.65 -8.78 9.69
N CYS A 58 21.83 -7.69 8.94
CA CYS A 58 20.76 -7.05 8.16
C CYS A 58 20.14 -7.99 7.11
N GLY A 59 20.91 -8.98 6.62
CA GLY A 59 20.43 -10.02 5.71
C GLY A 59 19.35 -10.93 6.29
N LEU A 60 19.27 -11.04 7.61
CA LEU A 60 18.33 -11.91 8.33
C LEU A 60 17.08 -11.17 8.81
N GLU A 61 17.08 -9.85 8.76
CA GLU A 61 15.91 -9.03 9.11
C GLU A 61 14.74 -9.27 8.15
N ARG A 62 13.53 -9.04 8.65
CA ARG A 62 12.33 -9.10 7.82
C ARG A 62 12.29 -7.87 6.91
N ARG A 63 12.52 -8.08 5.62
CA ARG A 63 12.26 -7.03 4.63
C ARG A 63 10.77 -6.93 4.33
N PRO A 64 10.22 -5.71 4.23
CA PRO A 64 8.87 -5.52 3.72
C PRO A 64 8.82 -6.04 2.28
N VAL A 65 7.95 -7.01 2.02
CA VAL A 65 7.69 -7.48 0.65
C VAL A 65 6.82 -6.41 -0.01
N PRO A 66 7.25 -5.76 -1.11
CA PRO A 66 6.37 -4.88 -1.85
C PRO A 66 5.18 -5.70 -2.32
N GLY A 67 3.97 -5.36 -1.85
CA GLY A 67 2.75 -6.01 -2.30
C GLY A 67 2.53 -5.81 -3.80
N ARG A 68 1.48 -6.45 -4.34
CA ARG A 68 1.10 -6.30 -5.75
C ARG A 68 1.07 -4.80 -6.13
N PRO A 69 1.75 -4.38 -7.20
CA PRO A 69 1.69 -3.00 -7.66
C PRO A 69 0.23 -2.58 -7.79
N ARG A 70 -0.14 -1.47 -7.14
CA ARG A 70 -1.52 -0.96 -7.21
C ARG A 70 -1.80 -0.67 -8.69
N LYS A 71 -2.97 -1.08 -9.21
CA LYS A 71 -3.41 -0.82 -10.60
C LYS A 71 -3.35 0.66 -11.01
N ILE A 72 -3.19 1.55 -10.03
CA ILE A 72 -3.19 3.00 -10.15
C ILE A 72 -1.88 3.60 -9.62
N ALA A 73 -0.75 2.88 -9.72
CA ALA A 73 0.55 3.34 -9.19
C ALA A 73 0.95 4.74 -9.70
N ASN A 74 0.54 5.09 -10.92
CA ASN A 74 0.83 6.38 -11.55
C ASN A 74 -0.08 7.53 -11.12
N LEU A 75 -1.21 7.25 -10.45
CA LEU A 75 -2.10 8.24 -9.82
C LEU A 75 -1.82 8.25 -8.31
N ASN A 76 -0.89 9.13 -7.92
CA ASN A 76 -0.68 9.42 -6.52
C ASN A 76 -1.71 10.45 -6.02
N ALA A 77 -1.78 10.63 -4.70
CA ALA A 77 -2.70 11.58 -4.06
C ALA A 77 -2.52 13.00 -4.61
N ALA A 78 -1.28 13.46 -4.81
CA ALA A 78 -0.98 14.79 -5.32
C ALA A 78 -1.58 15.05 -6.72
N LYS A 79 -1.46 14.09 -7.64
CA LYS A 79 -2.08 14.20 -8.98
C LYS A 79 -3.60 14.21 -8.92
N LEU A 80 -4.19 13.40 -8.03
CA LEU A 80 -5.64 13.40 -7.85
C LEU A 80 -6.14 14.74 -7.30
N VAL A 81 -5.43 15.31 -6.32
CA VAL A 81 -5.73 16.66 -5.80
C VAL A 81 -5.58 17.71 -6.88
N ALA A 82 -4.51 17.66 -7.68
CA ALA A 82 -4.30 18.60 -8.79
C ALA A 82 -5.45 18.60 -9.80
N ILE A 83 -6.04 17.44 -10.11
CA ILE A 83 -7.21 17.34 -10.99
C ILE A 83 -8.41 18.03 -10.34
N VAL A 84 -8.68 17.77 -9.06
CA VAL A 84 -9.85 18.34 -8.37
C VAL A 84 -9.72 19.85 -8.12
N MET A 85 -8.49 20.35 -7.94
CA MET A 85 -8.23 21.77 -7.74
C MET A 85 -8.27 22.57 -9.06
N ALA A 86 -8.13 21.91 -10.21
CA ALA A 86 -8.32 22.54 -11.51
C ALA A 86 -9.81 22.79 -11.77
N PRO A 87 -10.18 23.87 -12.48
CA PRO A 87 -11.57 24.09 -12.86
C PRO A 87 -12.04 22.98 -13.80
N ALA A 88 -13.25 22.48 -13.57
CA ALA A 88 -13.98 21.56 -14.44
C ALA A 88 -14.58 22.29 -15.66
N SER A 89 -13.83 23.24 -16.23
CA SER A 89 -14.22 24.12 -17.36
C SER A 89 -14.60 23.37 -18.64
N THR A 90 -14.18 22.12 -18.79
CA THR A 90 -14.58 21.25 -19.89
C THR A 90 -16.02 20.74 -19.78
N TYR A 91 -16.72 21.06 -18.70
CA TYR A 91 -18.09 20.63 -18.43
C TYR A 91 -19.02 21.84 -18.28
N GLU A 92 -20.31 21.61 -18.49
CA GLU A 92 -21.39 22.62 -18.37
C GLU A 92 -21.41 23.36 -17.03
N THR A 93 -20.90 22.73 -15.97
CA THR A 93 -20.80 23.35 -14.64
C THR A 93 -19.41 23.10 -14.08
N ASP A 94 -18.84 24.08 -13.39
CA ASP A 94 -17.51 24.03 -12.80
C ASP A 94 -17.45 23.20 -11.51
N PHE A 95 -18.00 21.98 -11.54
CA PHE A 95 -18.04 21.08 -10.40
C PHE A 95 -17.46 19.69 -10.75
N TRP A 96 -16.62 19.17 -9.86
CA TRP A 96 -16.17 17.80 -9.95
C TRP A 96 -17.21 16.85 -9.39
N THR A 97 -17.63 15.90 -10.23
CA THR A 97 -18.42 14.74 -9.81
C THR A 97 -17.59 13.48 -9.98
N THR A 98 -17.93 12.41 -9.25
CA THR A 98 -17.18 11.15 -9.38
C THR A 98 -17.18 10.58 -10.81
N PRO A 99 -18.28 10.66 -11.58
CA PRO A 99 -18.26 10.29 -13.00
C PRO A 99 -17.27 11.12 -13.84
N ARG A 100 -17.25 12.46 -13.65
CA ARG A 100 -16.31 13.35 -14.35
C ARG A 100 -14.86 13.04 -14.01
N LEU A 101 -14.56 12.79 -12.73
CA LEU A 101 -13.24 12.36 -12.29
C LEU A 101 -12.83 11.02 -12.92
N SER A 102 -13.76 10.07 -13.03
CA SER A 102 -13.47 8.78 -13.69
C SER A 102 -13.07 8.97 -15.16
N GLN A 103 -13.77 9.84 -15.89
CA GLN A 103 -13.45 10.15 -17.30
C GLN A 103 -12.07 10.79 -17.43
N VAL A 104 -11.75 11.79 -16.62
CA VAL A 104 -10.45 12.47 -16.67
C VAL A 104 -9.31 11.52 -16.26
N ILE A 105 -9.53 10.67 -15.26
CA ILE A 105 -8.54 9.67 -14.86
C ILE A 105 -8.32 8.65 -15.98
N GLN A 106 -9.39 8.21 -16.66
CA GLN A 106 -9.28 7.32 -17.81
C GLN A 106 -8.50 7.97 -18.96
N ALA A 107 -8.78 9.23 -19.28
CA ALA A 107 -8.11 9.95 -20.36
C ALA A 107 -6.62 10.19 -20.06
N ASN A 108 -6.28 10.59 -18.84
CA ASN A 108 -4.92 11.00 -18.47
C ASN A 108 -4.01 9.82 -18.09
N PHE A 109 -4.59 8.72 -17.58
CA PHE A 109 -3.82 7.59 -17.03
C PHE A 109 -4.16 6.23 -17.64
N GLY A 110 -5.19 6.15 -18.51
CA GLY A 110 -5.60 4.89 -19.14
C GLY A 110 -6.21 3.87 -18.18
N VAL A 111 -6.61 4.27 -16.97
CA VAL A 111 -7.10 3.37 -15.92
C VAL A 111 -8.54 3.70 -15.54
N THR A 112 -9.43 2.71 -15.67
CA THR A 112 -10.80 2.83 -15.19
C THR A 112 -10.83 2.65 -13.69
N VAL A 113 -11.32 3.65 -12.97
CA VAL A 113 -11.39 3.64 -11.51
C VAL A 113 -12.85 3.63 -11.05
N SER A 114 -13.19 2.73 -10.13
CA SER A 114 -14.54 2.70 -9.56
C SER A 114 -14.81 3.93 -8.69
N LYS A 115 -16.08 4.35 -8.62
CA LYS A 115 -16.54 5.45 -7.74
C LYS A 115 -16.02 5.32 -6.30
N GLN A 116 -16.12 4.12 -5.72
CA GLN A 116 -15.64 3.84 -4.36
C GLN A 116 -14.13 4.05 -4.23
N THR A 117 -13.36 3.68 -5.26
CA THR A 117 -11.91 3.88 -5.24
C THR A 117 -11.57 5.36 -5.33
N ILE A 118 -12.24 6.14 -6.19
CA ILE A 118 -12.03 7.59 -6.27
C ILE A 118 -12.33 8.25 -4.92
N MET A 119 -13.48 7.95 -4.31
CA MET A 119 -13.87 8.51 -3.01
C MET A 119 -12.87 8.15 -1.90
N ARG A 120 -12.46 6.89 -1.81
CA ARG A 120 -11.45 6.45 -0.83
C ARG A 120 -10.13 7.20 -1.02
N ARG A 121 -9.68 7.39 -2.27
CA ARG A 121 -8.43 8.10 -2.57
C ARG A 121 -8.49 9.59 -2.26
N LEU A 122 -9.62 10.23 -2.52
CA LEU A 122 -9.85 11.61 -2.14
C LEU A 122 -9.78 11.76 -0.61
N HIS A 123 -10.42 10.86 0.12
CA HIS A 123 -10.36 10.86 1.58
C HIS A 123 -8.94 10.59 2.12
N GLU A 124 -8.21 9.62 1.55
CA GLU A 124 -6.79 9.38 1.88
C GLU A 124 -5.91 10.63 1.62
N ALA A 125 -6.30 11.47 0.66
CA ALA A 125 -5.62 12.73 0.32
C ALA A 125 -6.11 13.93 1.14
N GLY A 126 -6.96 13.73 2.15
CA GLY A 126 -7.49 14.80 3.00
C GLY A 126 -8.63 15.61 2.38
N MET A 127 -9.15 15.19 1.21
CA MET A 127 -10.27 15.87 0.55
C MET A 127 -11.59 15.35 1.11
N SER A 128 -12.41 16.25 1.63
CA SER A 128 -13.79 15.97 2.05
C SER A 128 -14.79 16.33 0.96
N TYR A 129 -15.99 15.74 1.03
CA TYR A 129 -17.09 16.10 0.14
C TYR A 129 -17.46 17.57 0.33
N GLN A 130 -17.29 18.37 -0.72
CA GLN A 130 -17.71 19.77 -0.74
C GLN A 130 -19.14 19.84 -1.28
N LYS A 131 -20.09 20.24 -0.42
CA LYS A 131 -21.46 20.51 -0.83
C LYS A 131 -21.51 21.96 -1.34
N PRO A 132 -21.87 22.21 -2.61
CA PRO A 132 -22.01 23.58 -3.09
C PRO A 132 -23.13 24.28 -2.31
N GLU A 133 -22.85 25.50 -1.88
CA GLU A 133 -23.85 26.39 -1.31
C GLU A 133 -24.79 26.83 -2.45
N ARG A 134 -26.09 26.55 -2.30
CA ARG A 134 -27.08 26.98 -3.30
C ARG A 134 -27.26 28.49 -3.15
N GLN A 135 -26.61 29.27 -3.99
CA GLN A 135 -27.02 30.66 -4.20
C GLN A 135 -28.20 30.66 -5.17
N TYR A 136 -29.38 31.01 -4.67
CA TYR A 136 -30.48 31.41 -5.53
C TYR A 136 -30.11 32.78 -6.10
N PHE A 137 -29.94 32.87 -7.42
CA PHE A 137 -30.09 34.14 -8.11
C PHE A 137 -31.57 34.48 -8.00
N GLU A 138 -31.97 35.20 -6.96
CA GLU A 138 -33.25 35.91 -7.02
C GLU A 138 -33.14 36.86 -8.21
N LEU A 139 -33.97 36.64 -9.24
CA LEU A 139 -34.24 37.70 -10.20
C LEU A 139 -34.66 38.92 -9.39
N SER A 140 -34.09 40.08 -9.72
CA SER A 140 -34.41 41.32 -9.02
C SER A 140 -35.93 41.55 -9.06
N GLU A 141 -36.50 42.09 -7.99
CA GLU A 141 -37.93 42.34 -7.90
C GLU A 141 -38.44 43.24 -9.05
N GLU A 142 -37.53 44.02 -9.65
CA GLU A 142 -37.74 44.83 -10.85
C GLU A 142 -38.04 43.99 -12.12
N GLU A 143 -37.46 42.79 -12.26
CA GLU A 143 -37.71 41.89 -13.40
C GLU A 143 -39.07 41.17 -13.29
N ARG A 144 -39.62 41.05 -12.07
CA ARG A 144 -40.93 40.42 -11.81
C ARG A 144 -42.12 41.31 -12.14
N ALA A 145 -41.94 42.64 -12.11
CA ALA A 145 -43.02 43.60 -12.35
C ALA A 145 -43.32 43.86 -13.84
N ALA A 146 -42.51 43.32 -14.75
CA ALA A 146 -42.59 43.58 -16.19
C ALA A 146 -43.36 42.50 -17.00
N TRP A 147 -44.05 41.58 -16.34
CA TRP A 147 -44.89 40.53 -16.97
C TRP A 147 -46.32 40.60 -16.45
#